data_AF-A0A937PWF0-F1
#
_entry.id   AF-A0A937PWF0-F1
#
_cell.length_a   1.000
_cell.length_b   1.000
_cell.length_c   1.000
_cell.angle_alpha   90.00
_cell.angle_beta   90.00
_cell.angle_gamma   90.00
#
_symmetry.space_group_name_H-M   'P 1'
#
loop_
_entity.id
_entity.type
_entity.pdbx_description
1 polymer ?
#
loop_
_entity_poly.entity_id
_entity_poly.type
_entity_poly.pdbx_seq_one_letter_code
_entity_poly.pdbx_strand_id
1 'polypeptide(L)'
;MQMMPKTFACAVLAVCFIFLLADLKAVQGVTPYHADLSGNTIVDFSDFAELARDWGKAGSGLQGDLNSDQVVDFNDLHALASNWQSTWIPISTAEDLQAIDNDYQACYVLVNDIDARATATWNGGRGFNPVGNWSFFAGSLIGNGHSIQGLHIDRPSQMRIGLFARLESSAKISDVRLTDVFVRGESLVGALVGEALGARISRVSSTGVVEAVDQAAGGIAGQMYPGRIVDSFSECNVVADSAVGGIAGQLLGGAIAERCYSTGDVAGGYHSIGGLAGHFADAIIADCYSVSGVSGPFLKGGLVGNVMGGSWVISRSYYTDSVYIAGFGTFEPAGPAAFVGTAHQHPVYLYWDFDNIWSAHSDRFPTLTNH
;
A
#
# COMPACT_ATOMS: atom_id res chain seq x y z
N MET A 1 40.19 7.74 25.02
CA MET A 1 39.84 8.84 24.11
C MET A 1 40.27 8.41 22.71
N GLN A 2 39.47 7.58 22.03
CA GLN A 2 39.74 7.19 20.65
C GLN A 2 39.56 8.43 19.78
N MET A 3 40.58 8.78 19.00
CA MET A 3 40.49 9.85 18.02
C MET A 3 39.43 9.48 16.99
N MET A 4 38.44 10.35 16.80
CA MET A 4 37.46 10.21 15.71
C MET A 4 38.22 10.16 14.37
N PRO A 5 37.81 9.32 13.41
CA PRO A 5 38.43 9.26 12.08
C PRO A 5 38.42 10.64 11.42
N LYS A 6 39.52 11.02 10.74
CA LYS A 6 39.60 12.31 10.01
C LYS A 6 38.47 12.51 8.99
N THR A 7 37.92 11.42 8.46
CA THR A 7 36.75 11.40 7.57
C THR A 7 35.47 11.86 8.27
N PHE A 8 35.31 11.58 9.56
CA PHE A 8 34.15 12.01 10.35
C PHE A 8 34.21 13.50 10.72
N ALA A 9 35.40 14.05 10.97
CA ALA A 9 35.58 15.49 11.17
C ALA A 9 35.19 16.31 9.91
N CYS A 10 35.42 15.76 8.71
CA CYS A 10 34.89 16.34 7.47
C CYS A 10 33.35 16.22 7.38
N ALA A 11 32.75 15.14 7.89
CA ALA A 11 31.30 14.98 7.93
C ALA A 11 30.63 16.00 8.85
N VAL A 12 31.24 16.37 9.99
CA VAL A 12 30.72 17.44 10.88
C VAL A 12 30.74 18.83 10.21
N LEU A 13 31.76 19.11 9.39
CA LEU A 13 31.80 20.32 8.55
C LEU A 13 30.78 20.27 7.41
N ALA A 14 30.51 19.07 6.85
CA ALA A 14 29.49 18.85 5.83
C ALA A 14 28.08 18.97 6.39
N VAL A 15 27.84 18.53 7.64
CA VAL A 15 26.60 18.74 8.42
C VAL A 15 26.27 20.22 8.48
N CYS A 16 27.21 21.08 8.88
CA CYS A 16 26.99 22.52 8.86
C CYS A 16 26.72 23.08 7.45
N PHE A 17 27.25 22.48 6.38
CA PHE A 17 27.07 23.00 5.02
C PHE A 17 25.76 22.51 4.35
N ILE A 18 25.36 21.27 4.62
CA ILE A 18 24.11 20.64 4.16
C ILE A 18 22.90 21.31 4.85
N PHE A 19 23.02 21.65 6.14
CA PHE A 19 21.95 22.30 6.90
C PHE A 19 21.76 23.80 6.61
N LEU A 20 22.75 24.47 6.01
CA LEU A 20 22.71 25.93 5.82
C LEU A 20 22.29 26.39 4.42
N LEU A 21 22.18 25.52 3.40
CA LEU A 21 22.15 25.99 2.01
C LEU A 21 21.25 25.27 0.99
N ALA A 22 20.50 24.20 1.31
CA ALA A 22 19.74 23.49 0.27
C ALA A 22 18.33 23.05 0.67
N ASP A 23 17.37 23.28 -0.22
CA ASP A 23 16.19 22.41 -0.39
C ASP A 23 16.69 21.01 -0.77
N LEU A 24 16.96 20.18 0.24
CA LEU A 24 17.36 18.79 0.01
C LEU A 24 16.15 18.03 -0.53
N LYS A 25 16.35 17.34 -1.65
CA LYS A 25 15.32 16.44 -2.18
C LYS A 25 15.19 15.25 -1.23
N ALA A 26 13.95 14.84 -0.96
CA ALA A 26 13.68 13.66 -0.17
C ALA A 26 14.31 12.41 -0.82
N VAL A 27 14.96 11.59 0.00
CA VAL A 27 15.46 10.27 -0.42
C VAL A 27 14.28 9.30 -0.51
N GLN A 28 14.19 8.57 -1.63
CA GLN A 28 13.07 7.67 -1.86
C GLN A 28 13.07 6.52 -0.84
N GLY A 29 11.94 6.33 -0.15
CA GLY A 29 11.77 5.26 0.85
C GLY A 29 12.15 5.66 2.28
N VAL A 30 12.86 6.76 2.49
CA VAL A 30 13.22 7.24 3.83
C VAL A 30 12.18 8.24 4.33
N THR A 31 11.66 7.99 5.53
CA THR A 31 10.60 8.78 6.19
C THR A 31 11.14 9.35 7.50
N PRO A 32 10.41 10.27 8.17
CA PRO A 32 10.76 10.73 9.51
C PRO A 32 10.98 9.56 10.50
N TYR A 33 10.16 8.51 10.41
CA TYR A 33 10.29 7.31 11.23
C TYR A 33 11.60 6.55 10.97
N HIS A 34 11.96 6.35 9.69
CA HIS A 34 13.21 5.66 9.36
C HIS A 34 14.44 6.47 9.80
N ALA A 35 14.37 7.79 9.70
CA ALA A 35 15.47 8.70 10.03
C ALA A 35 15.63 8.95 11.55
N ASP A 36 14.64 8.63 12.37
CA ASP A 36 14.69 8.70 13.83
C ASP A 36 15.37 7.45 14.42
N LEU A 37 16.69 7.41 14.31
CA LEU A 37 17.53 6.32 14.81
C LEU A 37 17.51 6.20 16.35
N SER A 38 17.18 7.29 17.05
CA SER A 38 17.12 7.35 18.51
C SER A 38 15.77 6.89 19.08
N GLY A 39 14.72 6.87 18.26
CA GLY A 39 13.36 6.48 18.61
C GLY A 39 12.64 7.51 19.48
N ASN A 40 13.05 8.79 19.43
CA ASN A 40 12.52 9.85 20.27
C ASN A 40 11.38 10.66 19.61
N THR A 41 10.92 10.22 18.44
CA THR A 41 9.88 10.80 17.57
C THR A 41 10.25 12.06 16.79
N ILE A 42 11.53 12.47 16.81
CA ILE A 42 12.02 13.64 16.09
C ILE A 42 13.43 13.39 15.53
N VAL A 43 13.64 13.73 14.25
CA VAL A 43 14.98 13.63 13.65
C VAL A 43 15.85 14.80 14.11
N ASP A 44 16.82 14.55 14.99
CA ASP A 44 17.70 15.53 15.59
C ASP A 44 19.16 15.04 15.78
N PHE A 45 19.91 15.74 16.63
CA PHE A 45 21.32 15.43 16.87
C PHE A 45 21.56 14.07 17.54
N SER A 46 20.53 13.51 18.17
CA SER A 46 20.56 12.16 18.74
C SER A 46 20.69 11.12 17.62
N ASP A 47 19.93 11.28 16.54
CA ASP A 47 19.97 10.39 15.38
C ASP A 47 21.26 10.54 14.59
N PHE A 48 21.76 11.77 14.45
CA PHE A 48 23.09 11.99 13.87
C PHE A 48 24.19 11.26 14.66
N ALA A 49 24.08 11.25 15.99
CA ALA A 49 25.03 10.54 16.83
C ALA A 49 24.94 9.01 16.67
N GLU A 50 23.75 8.47 16.40
CA GLU A 50 23.58 7.04 16.06
C GLU A 50 24.16 6.72 14.67
N LEU A 51 23.83 7.51 13.65
CA LEU A 51 24.40 7.39 12.29
C LEU A 51 25.93 7.38 12.33
N ALA A 52 26.52 8.27 13.14
CA ALA A 52 27.95 8.40 13.34
C ALA A 52 28.62 7.13 13.90
N ARG A 53 27.91 6.32 14.70
CA ARG A 53 28.45 5.08 15.27
C ARG A 53 28.66 4.01 14.20
N ASP A 54 27.87 4.06 13.14
CA ASP A 54 27.94 3.12 12.03
C ASP A 54 28.74 3.65 10.84
N TRP A 55 29.22 4.90 10.89
CA TRP A 55 29.89 5.55 9.77
C TRP A 55 31.00 4.72 9.12
N GLY A 56 30.85 4.44 7.82
CA GLY A 56 31.79 3.67 7.01
C GLY A 56 31.79 2.16 7.29
N LYS A 57 30.86 1.65 8.12
CA LYS A 57 30.61 0.21 8.24
C LYS A 57 29.82 -0.28 7.02
N ALA A 58 29.97 -1.57 6.72
CA ALA A 58 29.22 -2.25 5.68
C ALA A 58 28.69 -3.59 6.19
N GLY A 59 27.56 -4.03 5.64
CA GLY A 59 26.86 -5.25 6.03
C GLY A 59 25.42 -5.00 6.46
N SER A 60 24.67 -6.08 6.73
CA SER A 60 23.27 -5.99 7.14
C SER A 60 23.10 -5.61 8.62
N GLY A 61 21.95 -5.03 8.95
CA GLY A 61 21.57 -4.70 10.33
C GLY A 61 22.26 -3.45 10.90
N LEU A 62 22.84 -2.61 10.05
CA LEU A 62 23.36 -1.31 10.44
C LEU A 62 22.19 -0.34 10.56
N GLN A 63 22.01 0.24 11.75
CA GLN A 63 20.92 1.18 11.99
C GLN A 63 21.13 2.49 11.21
N GLY A 64 22.39 2.85 10.96
CA GLY A 64 22.74 3.99 10.12
C GLY A 64 22.56 3.81 8.61
N ASP A 65 22.22 2.61 8.12
CA ASP A 65 22.00 2.33 6.68
C ASP A 65 20.54 2.64 6.32
N LEU A 66 20.26 3.92 6.10
CA LEU A 66 18.93 4.48 5.87
C LEU A 66 18.44 4.22 4.44
N ASN A 67 19.34 4.07 3.47
CA ASN A 67 18.98 3.82 2.07
C ASN A 67 19.02 2.32 1.69
N SER A 68 19.41 1.45 2.63
CA SER A 68 19.50 -0.01 2.46
C SER A 68 20.49 -0.44 1.36
N ASP A 69 21.56 0.31 1.15
CA ASP A 69 22.63 -0.05 0.20
C ASP A 69 23.77 -0.88 0.84
N GLN A 70 23.60 -1.26 2.11
CA GLN A 70 24.51 -2.05 2.93
C GLN A 70 25.79 -1.31 3.33
N VAL A 71 25.87 0.02 3.17
CA VAL A 71 27.03 0.83 3.55
C VAL A 71 26.58 2.14 4.17
N VAL A 72 27.05 2.46 5.38
CA VAL A 72 26.72 3.76 6.01
C VAL A 72 27.65 4.85 5.50
N ASP A 73 27.13 5.74 4.65
CA ASP A 73 27.90 6.78 3.96
C ASP A 73 27.17 8.13 3.83
N PHE A 74 27.60 8.93 2.83
CA PHE A 74 27.02 10.25 2.59
C PHE A 74 25.56 10.20 2.11
N ASN A 75 25.10 9.10 1.51
CA ASN A 75 23.72 8.93 1.11
C ASN A 75 22.80 8.81 2.33
N ASP A 76 23.23 8.14 3.39
CA ASP A 76 22.49 8.07 4.65
C ASP A 76 22.50 9.40 5.38
N LEU A 77 23.64 10.10 5.38
CA LEU A 77 23.68 11.46 5.90
C LEU A 77 22.72 12.39 5.15
N HIS A 78 22.63 12.24 3.83
CA HIS A 78 21.66 12.98 3.02
C HIS A 78 20.22 12.61 3.39
N ALA A 79 19.93 11.32 3.60
CA ALA A 79 18.63 10.83 4.01
C ALA A 79 18.20 11.37 5.38
N LEU A 80 19.09 11.32 6.37
CA LEU A 80 18.91 11.92 7.69
C LEU A 80 18.65 13.42 7.57
N ALA A 81 19.50 14.14 6.83
CA ALA A 81 19.39 15.59 6.67
C ALA A 81 18.11 16.01 5.95
N SER A 82 17.62 15.21 5.00
CA SER A 82 16.35 15.46 4.29
C SER A 82 15.11 15.33 5.18
N ASN A 83 15.24 14.64 6.33
CA ASN A 83 14.19 14.48 7.33
C ASN A 83 14.48 15.29 8.61
N TRP A 84 15.47 16.17 8.63
CA TRP A 84 15.86 16.88 9.84
C TRP A 84 14.72 17.70 10.43
N GLN A 85 14.54 17.62 11.76
CA GLN A 85 13.44 18.23 12.53
C GLN A 85 12.04 17.73 12.15
N SER A 86 11.93 16.73 11.28
CA SER A 86 10.65 16.09 11.02
C SER A 86 10.26 15.16 12.17
N THR A 87 8.96 14.94 12.32
CA THR A 87 8.38 14.12 13.39
C THR A 87 7.47 13.05 12.82
N TRP A 88 7.18 12.04 13.62
CA TRP A 88 6.19 11.01 13.33
C TRP A 88 5.33 10.73 14.57
N ILE A 89 4.11 10.23 14.35
CA ILE A 89 3.09 10.00 15.38
C ILE A 89 2.82 8.49 15.49
N PRO A 90 3.00 7.88 16.68
CA PRO A 90 2.69 6.47 16.89
C PRO A 90 1.18 6.23 16.89
N ILE A 91 0.77 5.12 16.29
CA ILE A 91 -0.60 4.59 16.30
C ILE A 91 -0.59 3.26 17.04
N SER A 92 -1.32 3.19 18.16
CA SER A 92 -1.35 2.02 19.03
C SER A 92 -2.75 1.46 19.29
N THR A 93 -3.78 2.22 18.94
CA THR A 93 -5.19 1.88 19.14
C THR A 93 -6.05 2.19 17.91
N ALA A 94 -7.28 1.68 17.90
CA ALA A 94 -8.25 2.04 16.88
C ALA A 94 -8.67 3.53 16.99
N GLU A 95 -8.64 4.08 18.19
CA GLU A 95 -8.95 5.49 18.44
C GLU A 95 -7.88 6.40 17.83
N ASP A 96 -6.60 6.00 17.93
CA ASP A 96 -5.50 6.69 17.27
C ASP A 96 -5.68 6.70 15.75
N LEU A 97 -6.12 5.58 15.15
CA LEU A 97 -6.45 5.53 13.72
C LEU A 97 -7.51 6.57 13.34
N GLN A 98 -8.56 6.73 14.15
CA GLN A 98 -9.59 7.73 13.88
C GLN A 98 -9.08 9.16 14.13
N ALA A 99 -8.13 9.33 15.04
CA ALA A 99 -7.52 10.61 15.36
C ALA A 99 -6.58 11.15 14.26
N ILE A 100 -6.22 10.34 13.25
CA ILE A 100 -5.44 10.78 12.08
C ILE A 100 -6.08 12.01 11.40
N ASP A 101 -7.41 12.14 11.43
CA ASP A 101 -8.12 13.30 10.87
C ASP A 101 -7.77 14.64 11.55
N ASN A 102 -7.17 14.61 12.75
CA ASN A 102 -6.74 15.83 13.45
C ASN A 102 -5.47 16.45 12.85
N ASP A 103 -4.62 15.64 12.21
CA ASP A 103 -3.43 16.10 11.50
C ASP A 103 -3.23 15.25 10.23
N TYR A 104 -3.94 15.63 9.17
CA TYR A 104 -3.99 14.89 7.92
C TYR A 104 -2.71 14.97 7.08
N GLN A 105 -1.69 15.73 7.51
CA GLN A 105 -0.39 15.88 6.84
C GLN A 105 0.75 15.15 7.55
N ALA A 106 0.54 14.68 8.78
CA ALA A 106 1.58 14.03 9.57
C ALA A 106 2.02 12.65 9.04
N CYS A 107 3.18 12.21 9.51
CA CYS A 107 3.68 10.84 9.32
C CYS A 107 3.23 9.98 10.50
N TYR A 108 2.51 8.90 10.23
CA TYR A 108 1.98 7.96 11.22
C TYR A 108 2.61 6.59 11.08
N VAL A 109 2.82 5.91 12.20
CA VAL A 109 3.45 4.59 12.25
C VAL A 109 2.69 3.70 13.21
N LEU A 110 2.29 2.51 12.78
CA LEU A 110 1.78 1.50 13.71
C LEU A 110 2.95 1.02 14.60
N VAL A 111 2.74 1.00 15.91
CA VAL A 111 3.74 0.51 16.87
C VAL A 111 3.36 -0.83 17.52
N ASN A 112 2.17 -1.34 17.19
CA ASN A 112 1.67 -2.66 17.54
C ASN A 112 0.53 -3.06 16.59
N ASP A 113 0.15 -4.34 16.63
CA ASP A 113 -1.09 -4.79 16.01
C ASP A 113 -2.28 -4.09 16.66
N ILE A 114 -3.23 -3.63 15.83
CA ILE A 114 -4.42 -2.91 16.24
C ILE A 114 -5.64 -3.84 16.17
N ASP A 115 -6.27 -4.12 17.31
CA ASP A 115 -7.60 -4.74 17.33
C ASP A 115 -8.67 -3.66 17.14
N ALA A 116 -9.22 -3.58 15.92
CA ALA A 116 -10.23 -2.61 15.53
C ALA A 116 -11.67 -3.17 15.62
N ARG A 117 -11.91 -4.36 16.18
CA ARG A 117 -13.26 -4.94 16.26
C ARG A 117 -14.27 -4.09 17.01
N ALA A 118 -13.80 -3.31 18.00
CA ALA A 118 -14.64 -2.39 18.75
C ALA A 118 -15.33 -1.34 17.85
N THR A 119 -14.72 -1.02 16.69
CA THR A 119 -15.26 -0.06 15.73
C THR A 119 -16.67 -0.41 15.27
N ALA A 120 -17.07 -1.68 15.29
CA ALA A 120 -18.42 -2.12 14.90
C ALA A 120 -19.56 -1.42 15.67
N THR A 121 -19.29 -0.98 16.91
CA THR A 121 -20.29 -0.27 17.74
C THR A 121 -20.16 1.26 17.67
N TRP A 122 -19.11 1.78 17.03
CA TRP A 122 -18.84 3.21 16.97
C TRP A 122 -19.85 3.94 16.08
N ASN A 123 -19.93 5.26 16.27
CA ASN A 123 -20.71 6.16 15.43
C ASN A 123 -22.20 5.73 15.27
N GLY A 124 -22.78 5.18 16.33
CA GLY A 124 -24.15 4.67 16.33
C GLY A 124 -24.32 3.35 15.58
N GLY A 125 -23.30 2.49 15.59
CA GLY A 125 -23.28 1.21 14.87
C GLY A 125 -22.90 1.33 13.39
N ARG A 126 -22.40 2.48 12.94
CA ARG A 126 -21.94 2.70 11.55
C ARG A 126 -20.48 2.32 11.32
N GLY A 127 -19.82 1.79 12.35
CA GLY A 127 -18.41 1.47 12.24
C GLY A 127 -17.49 2.68 12.45
N PHE A 128 -16.22 2.47 12.12
CA PHE A 128 -15.18 3.50 12.03
C PHE A 128 -15.62 4.65 11.08
N ASN A 129 -15.15 5.87 11.33
CA ASN A 129 -15.37 6.99 10.43
C ASN A 129 -14.14 7.12 9.51
N PRO A 130 -14.28 6.92 8.19
CA PRO A 130 -13.15 6.98 7.26
C PRO A 130 -12.30 8.24 7.42
N VAL A 131 -10.98 8.07 7.49
CA VAL A 131 -10.02 9.17 7.54
C VAL A 131 -10.00 9.89 6.20
N GLY A 132 -9.93 11.20 6.21
CA GLY A 132 -9.87 12.01 5.00
C GLY A 132 -11.24 12.31 4.39
N ASN A 133 -12.33 12.14 5.16
CA ASN A 133 -13.69 12.42 4.70
C ASN A 133 -13.96 13.93 4.55
N TRP A 134 -13.29 14.76 5.34
CA TRP A 134 -13.43 16.22 5.32
C TRP A 134 -12.26 16.94 4.63
N SER A 135 -11.04 16.54 5.00
CA SER A 135 -9.78 17.04 4.43
C SER A 135 -9.01 15.85 3.90
N PHE A 136 -8.55 15.85 2.64
CA PHE A 136 -7.91 14.65 2.08
C PHE A 136 -6.66 14.32 2.89
N PHE A 137 -6.42 13.04 3.14
CA PHE A 137 -5.18 12.66 3.80
C PHE A 137 -4.01 12.85 2.85
N ALA A 138 -3.03 13.61 3.31
CA ALA A 138 -1.85 14.10 2.62
C ALA A 138 -0.54 13.57 3.22
N GLY A 139 -0.64 12.99 4.41
CA GLY A 139 0.49 12.50 5.18
C GLY A 139 0.97 11.13 4.74
N SER A 140 1.59 10.42 5.68
CA SER A 140 2.03 9.04 5.47
C SER A 140 1.51 8.12 6.55
N LEU A 141 1.15 6.88 6.20
CA LEU A 141 0.89 5.81 7.16
C LEU A 141 1.81 4.63 6.84
N ILE A 142 2.60 4.22 7.84
CA ILE A 142 3.54 3.11 7.77
C ILE A 142 3.05 2.02 8.71
N GLY A 143 2.73 0.85 8.18
CA GLY A 143 2.24 -0.27 8.99
C GLY A 143 3.33 -0.99 9.79
N ASN A 144 4.61 -0.83 9.43
CA ASN A 144 5.77 -1.26 10.23
C ASN A 144 5.66 -2.71 10.74
N GLY A 145 5.31 -3.64 9.86
CA GLY A 145 5.17 -5.04 10.24
C GLY A 145 3.84 -5.40 10.93
N HIS A 146 3.06 -4.42 11.38
CA HIS A 146 1.82 -4.61 12.14
C HIS A 146 0.56 -4.66 11.28
N SER A 147 -0.49 -5.21 11.88
CA SER A 147 -1.80 -5.39 11.28
C SER A 147 -2.88 -4.53 11.95
N ILE A 148 -3.92 -4.20 11.18
CA ILE A 148 -5.18 -3.66 11.68
C ILE A 148 -6.22 -4.77 11.46
N GLN A 149 -6.72 -5.32 12.56
CA GLN A 149 -7.59 -6.49 12.55
C GLN A 149 -9.04 -6.11 12.88
N GLY A 150 -10.00 -6.64 12.13
CA GLY A 150 -11.41 -6.51 12.48
C GLY A 150 -12.00 -5.12 12.26
N LEU A 151 -11.40 -4.31 11.37
CA LEU A 151 -11.90 -2.98 11.04
C LEU A 151 -13.32 -3.10 10.45
N HIS A 152 -14.29 -2.44 11.08
CA HIS A 152 -15.68 -2.45 10.66
C HIS A 152 -16.15 -1.06 10.23
N ILE A 153 -16.69 -0.96 9.02
CA ILE A 153 -17.27 0.25 8.45
C ILE A 153 -18.57 -0.13 7.75
N ASP A 154 -19.73 0.32 8.24
CA ASP A 154 -21.04 0.03 7.62
C ASP A 154 -21.82 1.32 7.35
N ARG A 155 -21.60 1.85 6.14
CA ARG A 155 -22.08 3.17 5.72
C ARG A 155 -22.71 3.10 4.32
N PRO A 156 -23.79 2.32 4.12
CA PRO A 156 -24.31 1.94 2.81
C PRO A 156 -24.89 3.10 1.99
N SER A 157 -25.08 4.27 2.59
CA SER A 157 -25.57 5.50 1.93
C SER A 157 -24.48 6.59 1.82
N GLN A 158 -23.21 6.21 1.94
CA GLN A 158 -22.08 7.13 1.86
C GLN A 158 -21.08 6.63 0.81
N MET A 159 -20.56 7.56 0.02
CA MET A 159 -19.53 7.28 -0.97
C MET A 159 -18.12 7.40 -0.36
N ARG A 160 -17.12 6.81 -1.02
CA ARG A 160 -15.69 6.91 -0.68
C ARG A 160 -15.42 6.31 0.69
N ILE A 161 -15.53 4.99 0.78
CA ILE A 161 -15.47 4.26 2.05
C ILE A 161 -14.26 3.32 2.06
N GLY A 162 -13.51 3.38 3.16
CA GLY A 162 -12.34 2.57 3.47
C GLY A 162 -11.74 3.07 4.78
N LEU A 163 -10.59 2.52 5.21
CA LEU A 163 -9.81 3.14 6.29
C LEU A 163 -9.59 4.63 6.01
N PHE A 164 -9.26 4.95 4.76
CA PHE A 164 -9.26 6.29 4.21
C PHE A 164 -10.45 6.47 3.26
N ALA A 165 -11.20 7.57 3.41
CA ALA A 165 -12.13 8.02 2.38
C ALA A 165 -11.35 8.49 1.15
N ARG A 166 -10.39 9.41 1.35
CA ARG A 166 -9.65 10.07 0.27
C ARG A 166 -8.18 10.28 0.58
N LEU A 167 -7.34 9.94 -0.38
CA LEU A 167 -5.89 10.23 -0.39
C LEU A 167 -5.58 11.25 -1.48
N GLU A 168 -4.78 12.27 -1.19
CA GLU A 168 -4.25 13.19 -2.20
C GLU A 168 -2.89 12.75 -2.75
N SER A 169 -2.30 13.54 -3.66
CA SER A 169 -1.12 13.14 -4.44
C SER A 169 0.17 13.08 -3.64
N SER A 170 0.23 13.76 -2.51
CA SER A 170 1.33 13.73 -1.56
C SER A 170 1.30 12.47 -0.67
N ALA A 171 0.13 11.82 -0.56
CA ALA A 171 -0.11 10.76 0.39
C ALA A 171 0.68 9.49 0.06
N LYS A 172 1.27 8.89 1.10
CA LYS A 172 2.05 7.65 1.01
C LYS A 172 1.58 6.64 2.04
N ILE A 173 1.04 5.53 1.58
CA ILE A 173 0.63 4.43 2.44
C ILE A 173 1.55 3.24 2.17
N SER A 174 2.21 2.73 3.20
CA SER A 174 3.05 1.55 3.07
C SER A 174 2.95 0.56 4.22
N ASP A 175 3.18 -0.71 3.93
CA ASP A 175 3.36 -1.78 4.93
C ASP A 175 2.12 -2.07 5.78
N VAL A 176 0.94 -1.68 5.30
CA VAL A 176 -0.33 -1.84 6.02
C VAL A 176 -0.95 -3.20 5.72
N ARG A 177 -1.21 -3.99 6.77
CA ARG A 177 -1.95 -5.25 6.69
C ARG A 177 -3.34 -5.09 7.28
N LEU A 178 -4.37 -5.09 6.45
CA LEU A 178 -5.77 -5.12 6.89
C LEU A 178 -6.23 -6.58 6.96
N THR A 179 -6.68 -7.03 8.13
CA THR A 179 -7.12 -8.42 8.31
C THR A 179 -8.54 -8.48 8.85
N ASP A 180 -9.35 -9.40 8.33
CA ASP A 180 -10.74 -9.62 8.78
C ASP A 180 -11.58 -8.34 8.75
N VAL A 181 -11.48 -7.55 7.67
CA VAL A 181 -12.24 -6.30 7.55
C VAL A 181 -13.68 -6.56 7.11
N PHE A 182 -14.58 -5.67 7.53
CA PHE A 182 -15.90 -5.52 6.92
C PHE A 182 -16.08 -4.06 6.52
N VAL A 183 -16.10 -3.77 5.22
CA VAL A 183 -16.22 -2.42 4.69
C VAL A 183 -17.39 -2.35 3.71
N ARG A 184 -18.43 -1.62 4.07
CA ARG A 184 -19.63 -1.41 3.25
C ARG A 184 -19.92 0.07 3.02
N GLY A 185 -20.15 0.42 1.77
CA GLY A 185 -20.47 1.78 1.33
C GLY A 185 -21.47 1.83 0.17
N GLU A 186 -21.82 3.04 -0.26
CA GLU A 186 -22.65 3.26 -1.45
C GLU A 186 -21.83 3.05 -2.74
N SER A 187 -20.70 3.75 -2.84
CA SER A 187 -19.91 3.85 -4.05
C SER A 187 -18.46 4.18 -3.71
N LEU A 188 -17.51 3.73 -4.54
CA LEU A 188 -16.07 3.88 -4.34
C LEU A 188 -15.64 3.31 -2.98
N VAL A 189 -15.75 1.99 -2.85
CA VAL A 189 -15.47 1.28 -1.60
C VAL A 189 -14.19 0.48 -1.76
N GLY A 190 -13.24 0.65 -0.85
CA GLY A 190 -12.07 -0.20 -0.75
C GLY A 190 -11.69 -0.48 0.69
N ALA A 191 -11.04 -1.62 0.98
CA ALA A 191 -10.63 -1.91 2.35
C ALA A 191 -9.72 -0.81 2.90
N LEU A 192 -8.73 -0.40 2.10
CA LEU A 192 -7.81 0.67 2.47
C LEU A 192 -8.37 2.04 2.14
N VAL A 193 -8.81 2.26 0.89
CA VAL A 193 -9.17 3.59 0.42
C VAL A 193 -10.40 3.60 -0.48
N GLY A 194 -11.30 4.56 -0.27
CA GLY A 194 -12.40 4.81 -1.19
C GLY A 194 -11.92 5.41 -2.53
N GLU A 195 -11.23 6.55 -2.48
CA GLU A 195 -10.69 7.24 -3.65
C GLU A 195 -9.26 7.74 -3.41
N ALA A 196 -8.32 7.34 -4.28
CA ALA A 196 -6.94 7.78 -4.25
C ALA A 196 -6.61 8.66 -5.46
N LEU A 197 -6.13 9.89 -5.21
CA LEU A 197 -5.90 10.91 -6.23
C LEU A 197 -4.42 11.28 -6.33
N GLY A 198 -3.67 10.54 -7.14
CA GLY A 198 -2.22 10.67 -7.31
C GLY A 198 -1.40 10.00 -6.20
N ALA A 199 -2.05 9.33 -5.24
CA ALA A 199 -1.39 8.76 -4.07
C ALA A 199 -0.50 7.55 -4.43
N ARG A 200 0.45 7.25 -3.52
CA ARG A 200 1.29 6.05 -3.59
C ARG A 200 0.86 5.07 -2.50
N ILE A 201 0.45 3.88 -2.93
CA ILE A 201 0.10 2.75 -2.07
C ILE A 201 1.07 1.61 -2.40
N SER A 202 1.79 1.09 -1.40
CA SER A 202 2.75 0.01 -1.62
C SER A 202 2.82 -0.98 -0.45
N ARG A 203 3.02 -2.28 -0.71
CA ARG A 203 3.13 -3.28 0.36
C ARG A 203 1.90 -3.28 1.28
N VAL A 204 0.73 -3.32 0.65
CA VAL A 204 -0.56 -3.39 1.36
C VAL A 204 -1.21 -4.74 1.12
N SER A 205 -1.77 -5.31 2.18
CA SER A 205 -2.63 -6.49 2.08
C SER A 205 -4.00 -6.26 2.70
N SER A 206 -4.99 -7.00 2.21
CA SER A 206 -6.36 -6.95 2.73
C SER A 206 -7.01 -8.33 2.72
N THR A 207 -7.70 -8.70 3.80
CA THR A 207 -8.59 -9.87 3.89
C THR A 207 -9.91 -9.49 4.55
N GLY A 208 -11.00 -10.15 4.16
CA GLY A 208 -12.34 -9.87 4.69
C GLY A 208 -13.37 -9.63 3.58
N VAL A 209 -14.28 -8.67 3.80
CA VAL A 209 -15.41 -8.38 2.91
C VAL A 209 -15.45 -6.89 2.57
N VAL A 210 -15.59 -6.59 1.28
CA VAL A 210 -15.76 -5.22 0.75
C VAL A 210 -17.02 -5.16 -0.11
N GLU A 211 -17.96 -4.29 0.25
CA GLU A 211 -19.27 -4.18 -0.40
C GLU A 211 -19.58 -2.74 -0.81
N ALA A 212 -19.82 -2.50 -2.10
CA ALA A 212 -20.51 -1.30 -2.57
C ALA A 212 -21.94 -1.67 -2.97
N VAL A 213 -22.93 -0.93 -2.50
CA VAL A 213 -24.33 -1.23 -2.87
C VAL A 213 -24.72 -0.67 -4.25
N ASP A 214 -23.90 0.21 -4.83
CA ASP A 214 -24.10 0.80 -6.16
C ASP A 214 -22.81 0.68 -6.99
N GLN A 215 -21.98 1.72 -7.09
CA GLN A 215 -21.00 1.77 -8.18
C GLN A 215 -19.82 0.79 -8.05
N ALA A 216 -18.75 1.19 -7.36
CA ALA A 216 -17.46 0.50 -7.48
C ALA A 216 -16.94 0.00 -6.14
N ALA A 217 -16.41 -1.23 -6.15
CA ALA A 217 -15.67 -1.79 -5.02
C ALA A 217 -14.36 -2.43 -5.49
N GLY A 218 -13.31 -2.27 -4.68
CA GLY A 218 -12.05 -2.96 -4.84
C GLY A 218 -11.49 -3.50 -3.53
N GLY A 219 -10.79 -4.63 -3.55
CA GLY A 219 -10.24 -5.21 -2.34
C GLY A 219 -9.28 -4.28 -1.58
N ILE A 220 -8.54 -3.42 -2.28
CA ILE A 220 -7.69 -2.37 -1.68
C ILE A 220 -8.31 -0.98 -1.88
N ALA A 221 -8.70 -0.63 -3.12
CA ALA A 221 -9.13 0.70 -3.48
C ALA A 221 -10.47 0.71 -4.23
N GLY A 222 -11.38 1.62 -3.88
CA GLY A 222 -12.58 1.86 -4.71
C GLY A 222 -12.20 2.44 -6.08
N GLN A 223 -11.40 3.50 -6.08
CA GLN A 223 -10.87 4.16 -7.28
C GLN A 223 -9.42 4.64 -7.08
N MET A 224 -8.62 4.53 -8.13
CA MET A 224 -7.31 5.17 -8.27
C MET A 224 -7.27 6.10 -9.50
N TYR A 225 -6.91 7.38 -9.35
CA TYR A 225 -6.93 8.38 -10.44
C TYR A 225 -6.04 9.63 -10.24
N PRO A 226 -4.95 9.79 -11.03
CA PRO A 226 -3.92 8.77 -11.26
C PRO A 226 -3.37 8.22 -9.93
N GLY A 227 -2.27 7.49 -9.94
CA GLY A 227 -1.59 7.02 -8.73
C GLY A 227 -1.10 5.60 -8.90
N ARG A 228 -0.58 5.00 -7.82
CA ARG A 228 0.02 3.67 -7.90
C ARG A 228 -0.39 2.77 -6.74
N ILE A 229 -0.73 1.53 -7.07
CA ILE A 229 -0.79 0.39 -6.14
C ILE A 229 0.31 -0.58 -6.56
N VAL A 230 1.22 -0.89 -5.65
CA VAL A 230 2.45 -1.61 -5.98
C VAL A 230 2.73 -2.66 -4.92
N ASP A 231 3.20 -3.84 -5.32
CA ASP A 231 3.64 -4.87 -4.38
C ASP A 231 2.54 -5.17 -3.33
N SER A 232 1.30 -5.42 -3.77
CA SER A 232 0.14 -5.44 -2.88
C SER A 232 -0.84 -6.55 -3.25
N PHE A 233 -1.64 -7.01 -2.29
CA PHE A 233 -2.60 -8.08 -2.57
C PHE A 233 -3.91 -7.96 -1.81
N SER A 234 -4.94 -8.63 -2.35
CA SER A 234 -6.22 -8.75 -1.66
C SER A 234 -6.76 -10.16 -1.74
N GLU A 235 -7.19 -10.66 -0.58
CA GLU A 235 -7.94 -11.90 -0.41
C GLU A 235 -9.38 -11.59 0.02
N CYS A 236 -9.81 -10.33 -0.13
CA CYS A 236 -11.18 -9.92 0.18
C CYS A 236 -12.18 -10.49 -0.82
N ASN A 237 -13.34 -10.89 -0.30
CA ASN A 237 -14.51 -11.07 -1.14
C ASN A 237 -15.09 -9.68 -1.46
N VAL A 238 -15.20 -9.36 -2.75
CA VAL A 238 -15.58 -8.03 -3.21
C VAL A 238 -16.92 -8.09 -3.96
N VAL A 239 -17.87 -7.26 -3.54
CA VAL A 239 -19.19 -7.17 -4.15
C VAL A 239 -19.52 -5.73 -4.52
N ALA A 240 -19.94 -5.47 -5.74
CA ALA A 240 -20.53 -4.19 -6.15
C ALA A 240 -21.58 -4.34 -7.25
N ASP A 241 -22.44 -3.34 -7.43
CA ASP A 241 -23.45 -3.38 -8.50
C ASP A 241 -22.84 -3.08 -9.88
N SER A 242 -21.89 -2.15 -9.98
CA SER A 242 -21.32 -1.71 -11.27
C SER A 242 -19.90 -2.22 -11.56
N ALA A 243 -18.89 -1.72 -10.87
CA ALA A 243 -17.47 -1.99 -11.16
C ALA A 243 -16.79 -2.73 -10.00
N VAL A 244 -16.42 -4.00 -10.23
CA VAL A 244 -15.84 -4.86 -9.19
C VAL A 244 -14.44 -5.29 -9.60
N GLY A 245 -13.46 -5.07 -8.73
CA GLY A 245 -12.09 -5.57 -8.92
C GLY A 245 -11.51 -6.17 -7.66
N GLY A 246 -10.69 -7.22 -7.77
CA GLY A 246 -10.02 -7.80 -6.60
C GLY A 246 -9.02 -6.84 -5.95
N ILE A 247 -8.36 -5.97 -6.72
CA ILE A 247 -7.46 -4.93 -6.18
C ILE A 247 -8.16 -3.57 -6.17
N ALA A 248 -8.72 -3.16 -7.31
CA ALA A 248 -9.32 -1.85 -7.46
C ALA A 248 -10.64 -1.91 -8.21
N GLY A 249 -11.68 -1.23 -7.73
CA GLY A 249 -12.92 -1.12 -8.49
C GLY A 249 -12.69 -0.40 -9.82
N GLN A 250 -11.93 0.70 -9.76
CA GLN A 250 -11.59 1.51 -10.93
C GLN A 250 -10.11 1.92 -10.94
N LEU A 251 -9.44 1.72 -12.07
CA LEU A 251 -8.10 2.23 -12.37
C LEU A 251 -8.19 3.20 -13.55
N LEU A 252 -7.92 4.48 -13.31
CA LEU A 252 -8.24 5.54 -14.26
C LEU A 252 -7.06 6.51 -14.49
N GLY A 253 -7.00 7.12 -15.66
CA GLY A 253 -6.26 8.38 -15.90
C GLY A 253 -4.76 8.33 -15.63
N GLY A 254 -4.10 7.23 -15.95
CA GLY A 254 -2.68 7.00 -15.70
C GLY A 254 -2.39 6.25 -14.40
N ALA A 255 -3.41 5.72 -13.72
CA ALA A 255 -3.24 4.82 -12.58
C ALA A 255 -2.43 3.57 -12.95
N ILE A 256 -1.64 3.06 -12.01
CA ILE A 256 -0.79 1.88 -12.20
C ILE A 256 -1.07 0.87 -11.09
N ALA A 257 -1.35 -0.38 -11.48
CA ALA A 257 -1.27 -1.54 -10.61
C ALA A 257 -0.07 -2.40 -11.05
N GLU A 258 0.87 -2.64 -10.15
CA GLU A 258 2.13 -3.30 -10.48
C GLU A 258 2.52 -4.32 -9.41
N ARG A 259 2.87 -5.55 -9.81
CA ARG A 259 3.20 -6.63 -8.86
C ARG A 259 2.11 -6.83 -7.81
N CYS A 260 0.88 -6.89 -8.27
CA CYS A 260 -0.29 -7.06 -7.42
C CYS A 260 -1.01 -8.36 -7.69
N TYR A 261 -1.71 -8.90 -6.69
CA TYR A 261 -2.56 -10.06 -6.92
C TYR A 261 -3.83 -10.12 -6.09
N SER A 262 -4.83 -10.82 -6.61
CA SER A 262 -6.11 -11.04 -5.94
C SER A 262 -6.50 -12.52 -5.92
N THR A 263 -7.06 -12.98 -4.80
CA THR A 263 -7.50 -14.37 -4.61
C THR A 263 -8.94 -14.51 -4.12
N GLY A 264 -9.49 -13.48 -3.47
CA GLY A 264 -10.88 -13.50 -2.99
C GLY A 264 -11.89 -13.40 -4.13
N ASP A 265 -13.11 -13.90 -3.92
CA ASP A 265 -14.14 -13.93 -4.95
C ASP A 265 -14.63 -12.53 -5.30
N VAL A 266 -14.88 -12.29 -6.59
CA VAL A 266 -15.42 -11.02 -7.08
C VAL A 266 -16.79 -11.25 -7.71
N ALA A 267 -17.80 -10.55 -7.20
CA ALA A 267 -19.18 -10.71 -7.63
C ALA A 267 -19.82 -9.36 -7.95
N GLY A 268 -20.56 -9.27 -9.05
CA GLY A 268 -21.23 -8.03 -9.42
C GLY A 268 -22.58 -8.14 -10.09
N GLY A 269 -23.33 -7.04 -10.04
CA GLY A 269 -24.74 -6.97 -10.43
C GLY A 269 -25.00 -6.65 -11.90
N TYR A 270 -24.33 -5.65 -12.48
CA TYR A 270 -24.80 -5.01 -13.73
C TYR A 270 -23.77 -4.64 -14.80
N HIS A 271 -22.52 -4.27 -14.47
CA HIS A 271 -21.63 -3.67 -15.49
C HIS A 271 -20.36 -4.47 -15.76
N SER A 272 -19.32 -4.30 -14.96
CA SER A 272 -17.96 -4.71 -15.29
C SER A 272 -17.25 -5.32 -14.09
N ILE A 273 -16.90 -6.60 -14.22
CA ILE A 273 -16.28 -7.38 -13.15
C ILE A 273 -14.94 -7.90 -13.68
N GLY A 274 -13.85 -7.50 -13.04
CA GLY A 274 -12.52 -8.00 -13.34
C GLY A 274 -11.91 -8.66 -12.13
N GLY A 275 -11.13 -9.72 -12.33
CA GLY A 275 -10.40 -10.34 -11.22
C GLY A 275 -9.47 -9.35 -10.50
N LEU A 276 -8.82 -8.44 -11.23
CA LEU A 276 -7.95 -7.40 -10.66
C LEU A 276 -8.63 -6.02 -10.63
N ALA A 277 -9.25 -5.61 -11.74
CA ALA A 277 -9.88 -4.30 -11.90
C ALA A 277 -11.23 -4.36 -12.62
N GLY A 278 -12.27 -3.73 -12.06
CA GLY A 278 -13.59 -3.69 -12.69
C GLY A 278 -13.59 -2.83 -13.95
N HIS A 279 -13.26 -1.55 -13.76
CA HIS A 279 -13.16 -0.56 -14.82
C HIS A 279 -11.73 -0.05 -14.98
N PHE A 280 -11.25 0.02 -16.22
CA PHE A 280 -9.87 0.34 -16.53
C PHE A 280 -9.80 1.32 -17.71
N ALA A 281 -9.35 2.55 -17.48
CA ALA A 281 -9.31 3.57 -18.51
C ALA A 281 -7.99 4.34 -18.51
N ASP A 282 -7.26 4.27 -19.62
CA ASP A 282 -5.95 4.92 -19.80
C ASP A 282 -4.99 4.65 -18.62
N ALA A 283 -4.95 3.40 -18.15
CA ALA A 283 -4.20 2.96 -16.97
C ALA A 283 -3.23 1.80 -17.31
N ILE A 284 -2.44 1.36 -16.33
CA ILE A 284 -1.40 0.33 -16.51
C ILE A 284 -1.60 -0.80 -15.50
N ILE A 285 -1.56 -2.04 -16.00
CA ILE A 285 -1.43 -3.26 -15.19
C ILE A 285 -0.15 -3.98 -15.64
N ALA A 286 0.77 -4.24 -14.71
CA ALA A 286 2.05 -4.87 -15.00
C ALA A 286 2.43 -5.90 -13.94
N ASP A 287 2.84 -7.09 -14.37
CA ASP A 287 3.38 -8.12 -13.46
C ASP A 287 2.37 -8.56 -12.38
N CYS A 288 1.08 -8.55 -12.71
CA CYS A 288 -0.02 -8.87 -11.79
C CYS A 288 -0.65 -10.22 -12.09
N TYR A 289 -1.36 -10.80 -11.13
CA TYR A 289 -2.21 -11.97 -11.43
C TYR A 289 -3.51 -11.98 -10.61
N SER A 290 -4.54 -12.63 -11.13
CA SER A 290 -5.79 -12.85 -10.40
C SER A 290 -6.16 -14.33 -10.40
N VAL A 291 -6.45 -14.82 -9.20
CA VAL A 291 -6.97 -16.16 -8.94
C VAL A 291 -8.43 -16.12 -8.50
N SER A 292 -8.99 -14.92 -8.32
CA SER A 292 -10.39 -14.70 -7.95
C SER A 292 -11.38 -15.45 -8.84
N GLY A 293 -12.40 -16.05 -8.23
CA GLY A 293 -13.59 -16.49 -8.96
C GLY A 293 -14.41 -15.27 -9.39
N VAL A 294 -14.70 -15.15 -10.68
CA VAL A 294 -15.42 -14.00 -11.25
C VAL A 294 -16.86 -14.38 -11.57
N SER A 295 -17.83 -13.79 -10.87
CA SER A 295 -19.26 -14.13 -11.02
C SER A 295 -20.17 -12.92 -11.22
N GLY A 296 -21.16 -13.04 -12.10
CA GLY A 296 -22.13 -11.97 -12.39
C GLY A 296 -22.76 -12.09 -13.78
N PRO A 297 -23.83 -11.34 -14.08
CA PRO A 297 -24.60 -11.54 -15.31
C PRO A 297 -24.07 -10.79 -16.55
N PHE A 298 -23.12 -9.85 -16.39
CA PHE A 298 -22.68 -8.93 -17.47
C PHE A 298 -21.19 -9.06 -17.82
N LEU A 299 -20.51 -7.96 -18.17
CA LEU A 299 -19.13 -7.98 -18.67
C LEU A 299 -18.19 -8.51 -17.59
N LYS A 300 -17.45 -9.56 -17.95
CA LYS A 300 -16.51 -10.25 -17.07
C LYS A 300 -15.20 -10.46 -17.79
N GLY A 301 -14.09 -10.20 -17.10
CA GLY A 301 -12.77 -10.56 -17.57
C GLY A 301 -11.90 -11.06 -16.44
N GLY A 302 -11.00 -11.99 -16.76
CA GLY A 302 -10.14 -12.63 -15.75
C GLY A 302 -9.24 -11.65 -15.00
N LEU A 303 -8.73 -10.60 -15.66
CA LEU A 303 -8.07 -9.47 -14.99
C LEU A 303 -8.94 -8.22 -14.97
N VAL A 304 -9.50 -7.84 -16.11
CA VAL A 304 -10.18 -6.56 -16.29
C VAL A 304 -11.58 -6.75 -16.85
N GLY A 305 -12.59 -6.16 -16.21
CA GLY A 305 -13.99 -6.28 -16.63
C GLY A 305 -14.34 -5.43 -17.85
N ASN A 306 -13.94 -4.16 -17.84
CA ASN A 306 -14.16 -3.24 -18.94
C ASN A 306 -12.94 -2.33 -19.16
N VAL A 307 -12.57 -2.14 -20.43
CA VAL A 307 -11.48 -1.28 -20.86
C VAL A 307 -12.02 -0.12 -21.66
N MET A 308 -11.61 1.10 -21.32
CA MET A 308 -11.93 2.33 -22.05
C MET A 308 -10.65 3.14 -22.35
N GLY A 309 -10.78 4.11 -23.26
CA GLY A 309 -9.65 4.93 -23.70
C GLY A 309 -8.75 4.20 -24.69
N GLY A 310 -7.58 4.79 -24.95
CA GLY A 310 -6.67 4.35 -26.01
C GLY A 310 -5.21 4.24 -25.59
N SER A 311 -4.86 4.60 -24.36
CA SER A 311 -3.47 4.64 -23.86
C SER A 311 -3.23 3.67 -22.70
N TRP A 312 -3.99 2.58 -22.65
CA TRP A 312 -3.85 1.57 -21.60
C TRP A 312 -2.77 0.53 -21.92
N VAL A 313 -2.18 -0.08 -20.88
CA VAL A 313 -1.17 -1.14 -21.00
C VAL A 313 -1.46 -2.29 -20.03
N ILE A 314 -1.49 -3.52 -20.53
CA ILE A 314 -1.51 -4.73 -19.71
C ILE A 314 -0.32 -5.59 -20.13
N SER A 315 0.60 -5.88 -19.21
CA SER A 315 1.84 -6.61 -19.52
C SER A 315 2.17 -7.64 -18.45
N ARG A 316 2.65 -8.82 -18.88
CA ARG A 316 3.08 -9.94 -18.02
C ARG A 316 2.10 -10.21 -16.88
N SER A 317 0.81 -10.18 -17.20
CA SER A 317 -0.26 -10.31 -16.20
C SER A 317 -1.20 -11.44 -16.56
N TYR A 318 -1.67 -12.17 -15.54
CA TYR A 318 -2.24 -13.50 -15.71
C TYR A 318 -3.55 -13.70 -14.93
N TYR A 319 -4.39 -14.63 -15.36
CA TYR A 319 -5.61 -14.99 -14.63
C TYR A 319 -5.92 -16.48 -14.74
N THR A 320 -6.57 -17.05 -13.73
CA THR A 320 -6.90 -18.49 -13.69
C THR A 320 -8.37 -18.80 -13.98
N ASP A 321 -9.25 -17.82 -13.90
CA ASP A 321 -10.66 -18.04 -14.18
C ASP A 321 -10.87 -18.22 -15.70
N SER A 322 -11.19 -19.45 -16.09
CA SER A 322 -11.36 -19.85 -17.50
C SER A 322 -12.70 -19.44 -18.09
N VAL A 323 -13.63 -18.94 -17.26
CA VAL A 323 -15.03 -18.85 -17.67
C VAL A 323 -15.25 -17.73 -18.70
N TYR A 324 -14.40 -16.69 -18.77
CA TYR A 324 -14.62 -15.58 -19.71
C TYR A 324 -13.34 -14.96 -20.32
N ILE A 325 -13.12 -15.27 -21.60
CA ILE A 325 -12.02 -14.76 -22.43
C ILE A 325 -12.46 -13.42 -23.06
N ALA A 326 -12.65 -12.39 -22.24
CA ALA A 326 -12.60 -11.01 -22.70
C ALA A 326 -11.16 -10.48 -22.57
N GLY A 327 -10.22 -11.13 -23.28
CA GLY A 327 -9.03 -10.53 -23.92
C GLY A 327 -7.99 -9.70 -23.16
N PHE A 328 -8.05 -9.54 -21.84
CA PHE A 328 -7.14 -8.64 -21.12
C PHE A 328 -6.25 -9.43 -20.15
N GLY A 329 -5.03 -9.76 -20.60
CA GLY A 329 -4.07 -10.62 -19.89
C GLY A 329 -3.93 -12.03 -20.46
N THR A 330 -3.09 -12.84 -19.83
CA THR A 330 -2.81 -14.22 -20.24
C THR A 330 -3.53 -15.22 -19.33
N PHE A 331 -4.37 -16.06 -19.91
CA PHE A 331 -5.00 -17.16 -19.15
C PHE A 331 -3.94 -18.19 -18.72
N GLU A 332 -3.97 -18.60 -17.45
CA GLU A 332 -3.08 -19.60 -16.86
C GLU A 332 -3.82 -20.94 -16.68
N PRO A 333 -3.62 -21.91 -17.59
CA PRO A 333 -4.35 -23.18 -17.59
C PRO A 333 -4.00 -24.11 -16.43
N ALA A 334 -2.84 -23.95 -15.77
CA ALA A 334 -2.49 -24.70 -14.57
C ALA A 334 -3.25 -24.20 -13.32
N GLY A 335 -4.03 -23.13 -13.45
CA GLY A 335 -4.91 -22.63 -12.40
C GLY A 335 -4.14 -22.04 -11.21
N PRO A 336 -4.78 -21.94 -10.03
CA PRO A 336 -4.21 -21.34 -8.82
C PRO A 336 -2.82 -21.88 -8.45
N ALA A 337 -2.59 -23.18 -8.66
CA ALA A 337 -1.36 -23.87 -8.28
C ALA A 337 -0.13 -23.36 -9.05
N ALA A 338 -0.30 -22.71 -10.20
CA ALA A 338 0.80 -22.11 -10.96
C ALA A 338 1.52 -20.98 -10.20
N PHE A 339 0.83 -20.36 -9.24
CA PHE A 339 1.29 -19.20 -8.46
C PHE A 339 1.72 -19.58 -7.04
N VAL A 340 1.78 -20.88 -6.73
CA VAL A 340 2.21 -21.40 -5.44
C VAL A 340 3.54 -22.14 -5.62
N GLY A 341 4.45 -21.98 -4.67
CA GLY A 341 5.74 -22.68 -4.66
C GLY A 341 6.93 -21.77 -4.37
N THR A 342 7.97 -22.35 -3.79
CA THR A 342 9.18 -21.63 -3.34
C THR A 342 10.15 -21.28 -4.47
N ALA A 343 9.90 -21.77 -5.69
CA ALA A 343 10.81 -21.62 -6.82
C ALA A 343 10.40 -20.48 -7.77
N HIS A 344 9.27 -19.80 -7.53
CA HIS A 344 8.77 -18.65 -8.31
C HIS A 344 8.91 -18.80 -9.82
N GLN A 345 8.62 -20.01 -10.33
CA GLN A 345 8.90 -20.36 -11.72
C GLN A 345 7.96 -19.68 -12.71
N HIS A 346 6.86 -19.13 -12.22
CA HIS A 346 5.90 -18.44 -13.05
C HIS A 346 6.48 -17.10 -13.55
N PRO A 347 6.39 -16.77 -14.86
CA PRO A 347 7.02 -15.57 -15.42
C PRO A 347 6.55 -14.23 -14.82
N VAL A 348 5.38 -14.21 -14.16
CA VAL A 348 4.87 -13.04 -13.42
C VAL A 348 5.85 -12.56 -12.34
N TYR A 349 6.64 -13.47 -11.77
CA TYR A 349 7.54 -13.18 -10.66
C TYR A 349 8.91 -12.63 -11.08
N LEU A 350 9.18 -12.50 -12.39
CA LEU A 350 10.49 -12.06 -12.89
C LEU A 350 10.95 -10.72 -12.32
N TYR A 351 10.01 -9.84 -11.98
CA TYR A 351 10.28 -8.50 -11.45
C TYR A 351 9.85 -8.32 -9.99
N TRP A 352 9.46 -9.40 -9.31
CA TRP A 352 9.09 -9.36 -7.90
C TRP A 352 10.34 -9.49 -7.04
N ASP A 353 10.44 -8.66 -6.00
CA ASP A 353 11.54 -8.70 -5.05
C ASP A 353 11.24 -9.71 -3.93
N PHE A 354 11.74 -10.93 -4.08
CA PHE A 354 11.65 -11.99 -3.07
C PHE A 354 12.78 -11.96 -2.03
N ASP A 355 13.73 -11.04 -2.18
CA ASP A 355 14.81 -10.86 -1.19
C ASP A 355 14.33 -9.93 -0.07
N ASN A 356 13.53 -8.90 -0.42
CA ASN A 356 13.13 -7.86 0.53
C ASN A 356 11.62 -7.69 0.67
N ILE A 357 10.79 -7.93 -0.33
CA ILE A 357 9.36 -7.54 -0.26
C ILE A 357 8.44 -8.73 -0.07
N TRP A 358 8.69 -9.81 -0.80
CA TRP A 358 7.81 -10.95 -0.88
C TRP A 358 8.44 -12.18 -0.22
N SER A 359 7.65 -12.88 0.60
CA SER A 359 7.97 -14.18 1.17
C SER A 359 7.34 -15.29 0.33
N ALA A 360 8.18 -16.24 -0.06
CA ALA A 360 7.81 -17.45 -0.77
C ALA A 360 7.19 -18.51 0.16
N HIS A 361 6.21 -19.27 -0.34
CA HIS A 361 5.66 -20.40 0.41
C HIS A 361 5.45 -21.61 -0.50
N SER A 362 5.58 -22.82 0.05
CA SER A 362 5.38 -24.06 -0.71
C SER A 362 3.91 -24.44 -0.90
N ASP A 363 3.03 -23.92 -0.06
CA ASP A 363 1.64 -24.35 0.10
C ASP A 363 0.61 -23.22 -0.01
N ARG A 364 1.05 -21.97 -0.17
CA ARG A 364 0.19 -20.79 -0.31
C ARG A 364 0.82 -19.73 -1.23
N PHE A 365 0.03 -18.71 -1.57
CA PHE A 365 0.49 -17.57 -2.36
C PHE A 365 1.56 -16.76 -1.62
N PRO A 366 2.43 -16.03 -2.34
CA PRO A 366 3.41 -15.13 -1.75
C PRO A 366 2.79 -14.11 -0.79
N THR A 367 3.42 -13.87 0.36
CA THR A 367 2.96 -12.84 1.33
C THR A 367 3.99 -11.73 1.47
N LEU A 368 3.61 -10.57 2.00
CA LEU A 368 4.57 -9.50 2.31
C LEU A 368 5.45 -9.90 3.52
N THR A 369 6.75 -9.63 3.42
CA THR A 369 7.72 -9.81 4.52
C THR A 369 7.36 -8.94 5.74
N ASN A 370 7.52 -9.50 6.94
CA ASN A 370 7.48 -8.71 8.17
C ASN A 370 8.90 -8.19 8.39
N HIS A 371 9.14 -6.91 8.11
CA HIS A 371 10.36 -6.21 8.53
C HIS A 371 10.10 -5.45 9.82
#